data_AF-A0A7C0V9Z7-F1
#
_entry.id   AF-A0A7C0V9Z7-F1
#
_cell.length_a   1.000
_cell.length_b   1.000
_cell.length_c   1.000
_cell.angle_alpha   90.00
_cell.angle_beta   90.00
_cell.angle_gamma   90.00
#
_symmetry.space_group_name_H-M   'P 1'
#
loop_
_entity.id
_entity.type
_entity.pdbx_description
1 polymer ?
#
loop_
_entity_poly.entity_id
_entity_poly.type
_entity_poly.pdbx_seq_one_letter_code
_entity_poly.pdbx_strand_id
1 'polypeptide(L)'
;MLAKACFPLGLRLDTLRRKKGLVKDETARKTAADAAIAERLERIYQDFQRQAAPFLEGAVCRPGCARCCIEVGNVDATTLEGMRIRAFLHSLPRPQRLEIGKALERNRRLKRKPGYVRCPFLQKNDTCRIYPVRPFSCRQVYSLTPCTGAGPTVHRQVAHLARETVAALQRLDANGYAGHLSYILELLDDDQFRAFYLAGGFDPARIMHFARPRGLSINRLAGTD
;
A
#
# COMPACT_ATOMS: atom_id res chain seq x y z
N MET A 1 18.18 45.69 -50.46
CA MET A 1 17.02 44.87 -50.01
C MET A 1 17.13 43.53 -50.72
N LEU A 2 17.24 42.34 -50.13
CA LEU A 2 17.04 41.77 -48.80
C LEU A 2 18.05 40.61 -48.66
N ALA A 3 18.78 40.55 -47.55
CA ALA A 3 19.62 39.40 -47.22
C ALA A 3 18.75 38.22 -46.76
N LYS A 4 18.80 37.10 -47.49
CA LYS A 4 18.25 35.81 -47.07
C LYS A 4 19.08 35.26 -45.90
N ALA A 5 18.54 35.31 -44.69
CA ALA A 5 19.10 34.59 -43.55
C ALA A 5 18.83 33.07 -43.70
N CYS A 6 19.89 32.30 -43.93
CA CYS A 6 19.87 30.85 -43.90
C CYS A 6 20.02 30.39 -42.43
N PHE A 7 18.93 29.99 -41.78
CA PHE A 7 18.96 29.40 -40.44
C PHE A 7 19.20 27.88 -40.57
N PRO A 8 20.16 27.26 -39.84
CA PRO A 8 20.41 25.84 -39.96
C PRO A 8 19.31 25.05 -39.22
N LEU A 9 18.43 24.41 -39.99
CA LEU A 9 17.36 23.52 -39.52
C LEU A 9 17.85 22.17 -38.93
N GLY A 10 19.17 21.93 -38.86
CA GLY A 10 19.76 20.64 -38.47
C GLY A 10 19.88 20.37 -36.96
N LEU A 11 19.95 21.39 -36.10
CA LEU A 11 20.25 21.19 -34.67
C LEU A 11 19.03 20.87 -33.78
N ARG A 12 17.80 21.06 -34.27
CA ARG A 12 16.58 20.81 -33.48
C ARG A 12 16.09 19.35 -33.52
N LEU A 13 16.39 18.60 -34.58
CA LEU A 13 15.93 17.21 -34.72
C LEU A 13 16.78 16.25 -33.86
N ASP A 14 18.10 16.44 -33.80
CA ASP A 14 18.99 15.61 -32.99
C ASP A 14 18.78 15.77 -31.48
N THR A 15 18.44 16.98 -31.03
CA THR A 15 18.11 17.24 -29.61
C THR A 15 16.77 16.62 -29.22
N LEU A 16 15.76 16.64 -30.10
CA LEU A 16 14.48 15.96 -29.88
C LEU A 16 14.61 14.43 -29.92
N ARG A 17 15.45 13.89 -30.81
CA ARG A 17 15.71 12.45 -30.92
C ARG A 17 16.54 11.93 -29.71
N ARG A 18 17.52 12.71 -29.24
CA ARG A 18 18.26 12.44 -27.99
C ARG A 18 17.37 12.54 -26.75
N LYS A 19 16.51 13.57 -26.62
CA LYS A 19 15.53 13.68 -25.52
C LYS A 19 14.52 12.53 -25.52
N LYS A 20 14.01 12.10 -26.68
CA LYS A 20 13.13 10.91 -26.79
C LYS A 20 13.84 9.62 -26.39
N GLY A 21 15.13 9.47 -26.70
CA GLY A 21 15.96 8.34 -26.27
C GLY A 21 16.18 8.30 -24.76
N LEU A 22 16.57 9.44 -24.17
CA LEU A 22 16.77 9.59 -22.71
C LEU A 22 15.50 9.31 -21.90
N VAL A 23 14.35 9.85 -22.33
CA VAL A 23 13.06 9.62 -21.66
C VAL A 23 12.63 8.15 -21.75
N LYS A 24 12.90 7.47 -22.88
CA LYS A 24 12.56 6.06 -23.07
C LYS A 24 13.41 5.14 -22.19
N ASP A 25 14.71 5.44 -22.08
CA ASP A 25 15.65 4.71 -21.23
C ASP A 25 15.33 4.90 -19.73
N GLU A 26 15.02 6.13 -19.32
CA GLU A 26 14.61 6.46 -17.95
C GLU A 26 13.28 5.78 -17.57
N THR A 27 12.30 5.75 -18.49
CA THR A 27 11.02 5.06 -18.27
C THR A 27 11.20 3.54 -18.14
N ALA A 28 12.04 2.93 -18.98
CA ALA A 28 12.33 1.50 -18.93
C ALA A 28 13.06 1.11 -17.63
N ARG A 29 14.06 1.90 -17.23
CA ARG A 29 14.79 1.71 -15.97
C ARG A 29 13.89 1.85 -14.74
N LYS A 30 12.96 2.82 -14.75
CA LYS A 30 11.96 2.98 -13.69
C LYS A 30 11.01 1.79 -13.61
N THR A 31 10.54 1.30 -14.76
CA THR A 31 9.63 0.14 -14.82
C THR A 31 10.31 -1.14 -14.29
N ALA A 32 11.59 -1.35 -14.60
CA ALA A 32 12.37 -2.45 -14.05
C ALA A 32 12.60 -2.33 -12.54
N ALA A 33 12.85 -1.12 -12.02
CA ALA A 33 12.99 -0.89 -10.59
C ALA A 33 11.67 -1.14 -9.83
N ASP A 34 10.55 -0.68 -10.38
CA ASP A 34 9.21 -0.91 -9.82
C ASP A 34 8.88 -2.42 -9.75
N ALA A 35 9.21 -3.17 -10.81
CA ALA A 35 9.05 -4.62 -10.85
C ALA A 35 9.91 -5.32 -9.79
N ALA A 36 11.19 -4.93 -9.66
CA ALA A 36 12.09 -5.49 -8.66
C ALA A 36 11.61 -5.23 -7.22
N ILE A 37 11.04 -4.06 -6.94
CA ILE A 37 10.43 -3.74 -5.64
C ILE A 37 9.19 -4.62 -5.40
N ALA A 38 8.32 -4.78 -6.40
CA ALA A 38 7.13 -5.64 -6.28
C ALA A 38 7.50 -7.11 -6.01
N GLU A 39 8.54 -7.63 -6.66
CA GLU A 39 9.07 -8.97 -6.41
C GLU A 39 9.65 -9.12 -5.00
N ARG A 40 10.35 -8.10 -4.49
CA ARG A 40 10.84 -8.09 -3.10
C ARG A 40 9.70 -8.09 -2.09
N LEU A 41 8.65 -7.30 -2.34
CA LEU A 41 7.45 -7.28 -1.50
C LEU A 41 6.79 -8.67 -1.46
N GLU A 42 6.64 -9.31 -2.61
CA GLU A 42 6.03 -10.64 -2.70
C GLU A 42 6.89 -11.70 -2.00
N ARG A 43 8.22 -11.63 -2.12
CA ARG A 43 9.14 -12.51 -1.38
C ARG A 43 8.97 -12.39 0.12
N ILE A 44 8.86 -11.17 0.67
CA ILE A 44 8.61 -10.96 2.11
C ILE A 44 7.30 -11.65 2.54
N TYR A 45 6.23 -11.57 1.74
CA TYR A 45 4.98 -12.27 2.03
C TYR A 45 5.11 -13.78 1.97
N GLN A 46 5.78 -14.30 0.95
CA GLN A 46 5.99 -15.74 0.78
C GLN A 46 6.84 -16.30 1.92
N ASP A 47 7.89 -15.59 2.33
CA ASP A 47 8.76 -15.99 3.43
C ASP A 47 7.98 -16.08 4.76
N PHE A 48 7.11 -15.10 5.03
CA PHE A 48 6.20 -15.17 6.18
C PHE A 48 5.26 -16.37 6.07
N GLN A 49 4.61 -16.55 4.92
CA GLN A 49 3.65 -17.65 4.72
C GLN A 49 4.30 -19.02 4.91
N ARG A 50 5.51 -19.25 4.35
CA ARG A 50 6.24 -20.50 4.51
C ARG A 50 6.56 -20.78 5.98
N GLN A 51 7.01 -19.77 6.72
CA GLN A 51 7.35 -19.91 8.15
C GLN A 51 6.11 -20.05 9.04
N ALA A 52 5.00 -19.40 8.69
CA ALA A 52 3.76 -19.46 9.44
C ALA A 52 2.99 -20.77 9.19
N ALA A 53 3.16 -21.41 8.03
CA ALA A 53 2.36 -22.56 7.59
C ALA A 53 2.18 -23.67 8.64
N PRO A 54 3.21 -24.12 9.38
CA PRO A 54 3.04 -25.16 10.42
C PRO A 54 2.08 -24.77 11.55
N PHE A 55 1.86 -23.46 11.77
CA PHE A 55 0.99 -22.95 12.82
C PHE A 55 -0.44 -22.65 12.33
N LEU A 56 -0.69 -22.78 11.02
CA LEU A 56 -2.00 -22.52 10.41
C LEU A 56 -2.87 -23.78 10.28
N GLU A 57 -2.35 -24.98 10.56
CA GLU A 57 -3.06 -26.24 10.39
C GLU A 57 -4.38 -26.31 11.18
N GLY A 58 -4.43 -25.70 12.37
CA GLY A 58 -5.63 -25.58 13.20
C GLY A 58 -6.49 -24.34 12.96
N ALA A 59 -6.21 -23.55 11.91
CA ALA A 59 -6.95 -22.30 11.69
C ALA A 59 -8.40 -22.56 11.28
N VAL A 60 -9.35 -21.89 11.94
CA VAL A 60 -10.79 -22.00 11.63
C VAL A 60 -11.26 -21.00 10.57
N CYS A 61 -10.35 -20.16 10.07
CA CYS A 61 -10.65 -19.14 9.08
C CYS A 61 -10.88 -19.76 7.70
N ARG A 62 -12.00 -19.39 7.07
CA ARG A 62 -12.38 -19.81 5.71
C ARG A 62 -12.96 -18.64 4.93
N PRO A 63 -13.08 -18.73 3.59
CA PRO A 63 -13.81 -17.73 2.81
C PRO A 63 -15.19 -17.43 3.43
N GLY A 64 -15.54 -16.15 3.57
CA GLY A 64 -16.74 -15.70 4.29
C GLY A 64 -16.57 -15.50 5.81
N CYS A 65 -15.42 -15.88 6.40
CA CYS A 65 -15.09 -15.48 7.77
C CYS A 65 -14.67 -14.00 7.78
N ALA A 66 -15.53 -13.14 8.31
CA ALA A 66 -15.37 -11.69 8.24
C ALA A 66 -15.26 -11.00 9.61
N ARG A 67 -15.13 -11.72 10.72
CA ARG A 67 -15.13 -11.08 12.05
C ARG A 67 -14.07 -9.98 12.19
N CYS A 68 -12.84 -10.27 11.77
CA CYS A 68 -11.75 -9.27 11.73
C CYS A 68 -12.01 -8.11 10.76
N CYS A 69 -12.88 -8.29 9.76
CA CYS A 69 -13.30 -7.25 8.81
C CYS A 69 -14.51 -6.45 9.31
N ILE A 70 -15.29 -6.97 10.25
CA ILE A 70 -16.46 -6.31 10.84
C ILE A 70 -16.00 -5.46 12.03
N GLU A 71 -15.17 -6.03 12.89
CA GLU A 71 -14.64 -5.40 14.10
C GLU A 71 -13.16 -5.03 13.92
N VAL A 72 -12.88 -4.24 12.88
CA VAL A 72 -11.50 -3.86 12.57
C VAL A 72 -11.03 -2.84 13.58
N GLY A 73 -9.97 -3.17 14.33
CA GLY A 73 -9.21 -2.21 15.12
C GLY A 73 -8.42 -1.29 14.20
N ASN A 74 -7.21 -1.70 13.84
CA ASN A 74 -6.38 -1.04 12.82
C ASN A 74 -6.01 -2.06 11.74
N VAL A 75 -6.22 -1.70 10.48
CA VAL A 75 -5.60 -2.38 9.34
C VAL A 75 -4.57 -1.43 8.80
N ASP A 76 -3.32 -1.68 9.13
CA ASP A 76 -2.22 -0.84 8.68
C ASP A 76 -1.71 -1.30 7.32
N ALA A 77 -1.09 -0.37 6.62
CA ALA A 77 -0.37 -0.62 5.39
C ALA A 77 0.83 0.32 5.31
N THR A 78 1.89 -0.12 4.66
CA THR A 78 2.95 0.75 4.17
C THR A 78 2.48 1.55 2.95
N THR A 79 3.23 2.59 2.57
CA THR A 79 2.95 3.37 1.37
C THR A 79 3.09 2.51 0.13
N LEU A 80 4.08 1.62 0.11
CA LEU A 80 4.29 0.63 -0.94
C LEU A 80 3.07 -0.32 -1.11
N GLU A 81 2.52 -0.85 -0.01
CA GLU A 81 1.29 -1.65 -0.06
C GLU A 81 0.09 -0.83 -0.54
N GLY A 82 -0.01 0.41 -0.06
CA GLY A 82 -1.02 1.37 -0.50
C GLY A 82 -0.99 1.59 -2.02
N MET A 83 0.19 1.68 -2.63
CA MET A 83 0.35 1.80 -4.08
C MET A 83 -0.17 0.58 -4.83
N ARG A 84 0.11 -0.63 -4.34
CA ARG A 84 -0.41 -1.89 -4.92
C ARG A 84 -1.94 -1.96 -4.82
N ILE A 85 -2.49 -1.56 -3.68
CA ILE A 85 -3.95 -1.52 -3.47
C ILE A 85 -4.57 -0.47 -4.40
N ARG A 86 -4.00 0.73 -4.48
CA ARG A 86 -4.47 1.80 -5.36
C ARG A 86 -4.48 1.35 -6.82
N ALA A 87 -3.41 0.74 -7.31
CA ALA A 87 -3.33 0.22 -8.67
C ALA A 87 -4.45 -0.80 -8.96
N PHE A 88 -4.68 -1.75 -8.03
CA PHE A 88 -5.79 -2.70 -8.12
C PHE A 88 -7.16 -2.02 -8.12
N LEU A 89 -7.36 -1.01 -7.25
CA LEU A 89 -8.61 -0.26 -7.25
C LEU A 89 -8.84 0.43 -8.60
N HIS A 90 -7.81 0.98 -9.24
CA HIS A 90 -7.93 1.60 -10.56
C HIS A 90 -8.27 0.61 -11.68
N SER A 91 -7.90 -0.68 -11.56
CA SER A 91 -8.30 -1.70 -12.53
C SER A 91 -9.76 -2.16 -12.37
N LEU A 92 -10.46 -1.76 -11.30
CA LEU A 92 -11.86 -2.13 -11.10
C LEU A 92 -12.82 -1.27 -11.96
N PRO A 93 -14.00 -1.83 -12.32
CA PRO A 93 -15.05 -1.06 -12.97
C PRO A 93 -15.42 0.20 -12.19
N ARG A 94 -15.72 1.30 -12.92
CA ARG A 94 -16.06 2.61 -12.32
C ARG A 94 -17.14 2.52 -11.21
N PRO A 95 -18.24 1.76 -11.36
CA PRO A 95 -19.23 1.64 -10.28
C PRO A 95 -18.63 1.09 -8.98
N GLN A 96 -17.79 0.05 -9.08
CA GLN A 96 -17.13 -0.54 -7.91
C GLN A 96 -16.14 0.44 -7.27
N ARG A 97 -15.38 1.21 -8.07
CA ARG A 97 -14.47 2.25 -7.57
C ARG A 97 -15.22 3.33 -6.78
N LEU A 98 -16.37 3.78 -7.28
CA LEU A 98 -17.20 4.79 -6.61
C LEU A 98 -17.77 4.27 -5.28
N GLU A 99 -18.26 3.02 -5.25
CA GLU A 99 -18.73 2.39 -4.01
C GLU A 99 -17.60 2.28 -2.97
N ILE A 100 -16.43 1.82 -3.39
CA ILE A 100 -15.26 1.68 -2.51
C ILE A 100 -14.79 3.06 -2.01
N GLY A 101 -14.79 4.07 -2.87
CA GLY A 101 -14.45 5.44 -2.49
C GLY A 101 -15.35 5.98 -1.37
N LYS A 102 -16.68 5.81 -1.51
CA LYS A 102 -17.65 6.19 -0.47
C LYS A 102 -17.42 5.41 0.83
N ALA A 103 -17.11 4.11 0.73
CA ALA A 103 -16.84 3.27 1.89
C ALA A 103 -15.55 3.70 2.61
N LEU A 104 -14.48 4.04 1.87
CA LEU A 104 -13.23 4.55 2.40
C LEU A 104 -13.41 5.89 3.12
N GLU A 105 -14.15 6.83 2.51
CA GLU A 105 -14.47 8.11 3.12
C GLU A 105 -15.21 7.93 4.46
N ARG A 106 -16.26 7.09 4.47
CA ARG A 106 -16.99 6.74 5.69
C ARG A 106 -16.06 6.12 6.74
N ASN A 107 -15.19 5.21 6.32
CA ASN A 107 -14.25 4.54 7.22
C ASN A 107 -13.28 5.55 7.86
N ARG A 108 -12.67 6.45 7.08
CA ARG A 108 -11.79 7.53 7.58
C ARG A 108 -12.51 8.39 8.62
N ARG A 109 -13.76 8.79 8.33
CA ARG A 109 -14.56 9.62 9.26
C ARG A 109 -14.79 8.92 10.60
N LEU A 110 -15.17 7.64 10.57
CA LEU A 110 -15.41 6.86 11.78
C LEU A 110 -14.11 6.59 12.55
N LYS A 111 -12.99 6.37 11.83
CA LYS A 111 -11.70 6.03 12.41
C LYS A 111 -11.01 7.18 13.13
N ARG A 112 -11.49 8.42 12.97
CA ARG A 112 -11.07 9.57 13.80
C ARG A 112 -11.41 9.39 15.28
N LYS A 113 -12.35 8.50 15.61
CA LYS A 113 -12.71 8.14 16.99
C LYS A 113 -12.09 6.80 17.36
N PRO A 114 -11.71 6.59 18.64
CA PRO A 114 -11.32 5.27 19.13
C PRO A 114 -12.46 4.25 18.92
N GLY A 115 -12.08 3.02 18.56
CA GLY A 115 -13.03 1.91 18.40
C GLY A 115 -12.89 1.16 17.07
N TYR A 116 -13.78 0.19 16.91
CA TYR A 116 -13.85 -0.66 15.73
C TYR A 116 -14.61 0.00 14.59
N VAL A 117 -14.10 -0.13 13.37
CA VAL A 117 -14.76 0.38 12.16
C VAL A 117 -14.83 -0.72 11.13
N ARG A 118 -16.02 -0.97 10.55
CA ARG A 118 -16.16 -1.97 9.49
C ARG A 118 -15.20 -1.67 8.32
N CYS A 119 -14.56 -2.72 7.82
CA CYS A 119 -13.62 -2.66 6.70
C CYS A 119 -14.34 -2.08 5.45
N PRO A 120 -13.74 -1.11 4.75
CA PRO A 120 -14.36 -0.49 3.57
C PRO A 120 -14.39 -1.43 2.36
N PHE A 121 -13.63 -2.53 2.39
CA PHE A 121 -13.53 -3.52 1.32
C PHE A 121 -14.37 -4.79 1.56
N LEU A 122 -15.12 -4.85 2.66
CA LEU A 122 -15.97 -6.00 2.99
C LEU A 122 -17.25 -5.97 2.13
N GLN A 123 -17.49 -7.06 1.39
CA GLN A 123 -18.69 -7.23 0.57
C GLN A 123 -19.90 -7.68 1.39
N LYS A 124 -21.08 -7.70 0.75
CA LYS A 124 -22.32 -8.17 1.37
C LYS A 124 -22.32 -9.67 1.69
N ASN A 125 -21.61 -10.46 0.87
CA ASN A 125 -21.39 -11.89 1.06
C ASN A 125 -20.16 -12.19 1.94
N ASP A 126 -19.72 -11.22 2.74
CA ASP A 126 -18.60 -11.33 3.67
C ASP A 126 -17.23 -11.70 3.05
N THR A 127 -17.06 -11.51 1.74
CA THR A 127 -15.76 -11.62 1.06
C THR A 127 -15.06 -10.27 0.93
N CYS A 128 -13.73 -10.30 0.77
CA CYS A 128 -12.91 -9.09 0.64
C CYS A 128 -12.74 -8.69 -0.83
N ARG A 129 -13.13 -7.46 -1.20
CA ARG A 129 -12.96 -6.94 -2.58
C ARG A 129 -11.51 -6.85 -3.02
N ILE A 130 -10.58 -6.66 -2.09
CA ILE A 130 -9.15 -6.52 -2.36
C ILE A 130 -8.35 -7.75 -1.92
N TYR A 131 -8.99 -8.93 -1.80
CA TYR A 131 -8.35 -10.16 -1.31
C TYR A 131 -6.95 -10.43 -1.91
N PRO A 132 -6.73 -10.29 -3.23
CA PRO A 132 -5.43 -10.55 -3.86
C PRO A 132 -4.32 -9.58 -3.42
N VAL A 133 -4.69 -8.33 -3.09
CA VAL A 133 -3.75 -7.25 -2.74
C VAL A 133 -3.90 -6.80 -1.29
N ARG A 134 -4.44 -7.65 -0.41
CA ARG A 134 -4.56 -7.35 1.03
C ARG A 134 -3.20 -6.93 1.60
N PRO A 135 -3.16 -5.92 2.49
CA PRO A 135 -1.93 -5.58 3.20
C PRO A 135 -1.55 -6.70 4.17
N PHE A 136 -0.31 -6.68 4.62
CA PHE A 136 0.26 -7.64 5.54
C PHE A 136 -0.51 -7.73 6.85
N SER A 137 -1.04 -6.61 7.35
CA SER A 137 -1.88 -6.61 8.56
C SER A 137 -3.09 -7.55 8.46
N CYS A 138 -3.62 -7.77 7.26
CA CYS A 138 -4.69 -8.74 7.02
C CYS A 138 -4.18 -10.15 6.72
N ARG A 139 -2.93 -10.31 6.26
CA ARG A 139 -2.32 -11.61 5.93
C ARG A 139 -1.81 -12.34 7.17
N GLN A 140 -1.36 -11.58 8.17
CA GLN A 140 -0.78 -12.11 9.40
C GLN A 140 -1.83 -12.60 10.42
N VAL A 141 -3.10 -12.24 10.23
CA VAL A 141 -4.15 -12.51 11.21
C VAL A 141 -5.03 -13.70 10.76
N TYR A 142 -5.18 -14.65 11.66
CA TYR A 142 -6.09 -15.80 11.56
C TYR A 142 -6.54 -16.17 12.98
N SER A 143 -7.46 -17.13 13.11
CA SER A 143 -7.90 -17.61 14.41
C SER A 143 -7.80 -19.13 14.49
N LEU A 144 -7.27 -19.64 15.60
CA LEU A 144 -7.27 -21.06 15.96
C LEU A 144 -8.60 -21.51 16.58
N THR A 145 -9.42 -20.57 17.03
CA THR A 145 -10.74 -20.82 17.63
C THR A 145 -11.80 -19.89 17.01
N PRO A 146 -13.09 -20.24 17.06
CA PRO A 146 -14.14 -19.34 16.60
C PRO A 146 -14.11 -17.98 17.32
N CYS A 147 -14.17 -16.89 16.58
CA CYS A 147 -14.15 -15.52 17.13
C CYS A 147 -15.48 -15.08 17.78
N THR A 148 -16.17 -15.96 18.49
CA THR A 148 -17.47 -15.67 19.15
C THR A 148 -17.25 -14.83 20.40
N GLY A 149 -17.53 -13.52 20.32
CA GLY A 149 -17.38 -12.58 21.44
C GLY A 149 -15.93 -12.20 21.76
N ALA A 150 -14.95 -12.71 21.01
CA ALA A 150 -13.53 -12.43 21.17
C ALA A 150 -12.85 -12.17 19.81
N GLY A 151 -11.67 -11.53 19.86
CA GLY A 151 -10.83 -11.32 18.69
C GLY A 151 -10.20 -12.61 18.15
N PRO A 152 -9.45 -12.52 17.04
CA PRO A 152 -8.72 -13.66 16.48
C PRO A 152 -7.65 -14.18 17.45
N THR A 153 -7.55 -15.50 17.58
CA THR A 153 -6.49 -16.17 18.34
C THR A 153 -5.37 -16.61 17.41
N VAL A 154 -4.28 -15.84 17.39
CA VAL A 154 -3.08 -16.11 16.57
C VAL A 154 -2.02 -16.83 17.41
N HIS A 155 -1.35 -17.83 16.83
CA HIS A 155 -0.25 -18.51 17.50
C HIS A 155 0.91 -17.53 17.82
N ARG A 156 1.50 -17.65 19.03
CA ARG A 156 2.52 -16.70 19.52
C ARG A 156 3.73 -16.58 18.59
N GLN A 157 4.18 -17.70 18.01
CA GLN A 157 5.31 -17.72 17.08
C GLN A 157 4.97 -16.96 15.80
N VAL A 158 3.74 -17.07 15.29
CA VAL A 158 3.30 -16.28 14.13
C VAL A 158 3.20 -14.80 14.48
N ALA A 159 2.77 -14.45 15.69
CA ALA A 159 2.78 -13.06 16.17
C ALA A 159 4.20 -12.48 16.28
N HIS A 160 5.22 -13.30 16.54
CA HIS A 160 6.63 -12.88 16.49
C HIS A 160 7.12 -12.67 15.05
N LEU A 161 6.93 -13.67 14.18
CA LEU A 161 7.24 -13.59 12.75
C LEU A 161 6.59 -12.38 12.07
N ALA A 162 5.35 -12.07 12.48
CA ALA A 162 4.61 -10.89 12.06
C ALA A 162 5.37 -9.59 12.33
N ARG A 163 5.95 -9.41 13.52
CA ARG A 163 6.72 -8.20 13.87
C ARG A 163 7.97 -8.07 13.01
N GLU A 164 8.69 -9.17 12.83
CA GLU A 164 9.89 -9.20 11.97
C GLU A 164 9.55 -8.88 10.51
N THR A 165 8.41 -9.40 10.05
CA THR A 165 7.90 -9.14 8.70
C THR A 165 7.49 -7.68 8.52
N VAL A 166 6.81 -7.08 9.50
CA VAL A 166 6.50 -5.63 9.49
C VAL A 166 7.79 -4.82 9.40
N ALA A 167 8.82 -5.16 10.19
CA ALA A 167 10.11 -4.47 10.11
C ALA A 167 10.78 -4.65 8.74
N ALA A 168 10.67 -5.83 8.11
CA ALA A 168 11.17 -6.07 6.76
C ALA A 168 10.42 -5.22 5.71
N LEU A 169 9.10 -5.09 5.82
CA LEU A 169 8.28 -4.25 4.95
C LEU A 169 8.65 -2.78 5.10
N GLN A 170 8.84 -2.30 6.33
CA GLN A 170 9.26 -0.92 6.60
C GLN A 170 10.67 -0.63 6.07
N ARG A 171 11.61 -1.59 6.16
CA ARG A 171 12.93 -1.47 5.53
C ARG A 171 12.84 -1.45 4.00
N LEU A 172 11.96 -2.26 3.41
CA LEU A 172 11.71 -2.25 1.96
C LEU A 172 11.14 -0.90 1.51
N ASP A 173 10.24 -0.33 2.30
CA ASP A 173 9.59 0.96 2.06
C ASP A 173 10.19 2.09 2.93
N ALA A 174 11.52 2.17 3.06
CA ALA A 174 12.17 3.05 4.02
C ALA A 174 11.86 4.55 3.84
N ASN A 175 11.59 5.00 2.61
CA ASN A 175 11.18 6.39 2.31
C ASN A 175 9.66 6.62 2.51
N GLY A 176 8.89 5.57 2.74
CA GLY A 176 7.46 5.63 2.91
C GLY A 176 7.02 5.82 4.35
N TYR A 177 5.71 5.70 4.51
CA TYR A 177 4.98 5.84 5.75
C TYR A 177 4.12 4.61 6.00
N ALA A 178 3.82 4.33 7.26
CA ALA A 178 2.90 3.28 7.67
C ALA A 178 1.78 3.84 8.55
N GLY A 179 0.65 3.15 8.55
CA GLY A 179 -0.48 3.44 9.41
C GLY A 179 -1.77 2.97 8.78
N HIS A 180 -2.90 3.44 9.31
CA HIS A 180 -4.20 2.93 8.90
C HIS A 180 -4.41 3.06 7.38
N LEU A 181 -4.73 1.95 6.72
CA LEU A 181 -4.79 1.81 5.26
C LEU A 181 -5.62 2.90 4.58
N SER A 182 -6.76 3.29 5.18
CA SER A 182 -7.61 4.32 4.58
C SER A 182 -6.95 5.71 4.52
N TYR A 183 -6.06 6.04 5.47
CA TYR A 183 -5.26 7.27 5.47
C TYR A 183 -4.07 7.18 4.53
N ILE A 184 -3.43 6.01 4.41
CA ILE A 184 -2.40 5.79 3.39
C ILE A 184 -2.97 5.97 1.98
N LEU A 185 -4.17 5.43 1.71
CA LEU A 185 -4.83 5.64 0.42
C LEU A 185 -5.23 7.11 0.20
N GLU A 186 -5.63 7.83 1.26
CA GLU A 186 -5.90 9.28 1.18
C GLU A 186 -4.64 10.07 0.84
N LEU A 187 -3.51 9.73 1.46
CA LEU A 187 -2.21 10.34 1.14
C LEU A 187 -1.82 10.09 -0.31
N LEU A 188 -2.07 8.88 -0.80
CA LEU A 188 -1.84 8.50 -2.19
C LEU A 188 -2.87 9.09 -3.16
N ASP A 189 -3.94 9.73 -2.72
CA ASP A 189 -4.81 10.48 -3.63
C ASP A 189 -4.16 11.81 -4.06
N ASP A 190 -3.17 12.31 -3.31
CA ASP A 190 -2.35 13.48 -3.69
C ASP A 190 -1.31 13.13 -4.78
N ASP A 191 -1.51 13.69 -5.97
CA ASP A 191 -0.65 13.48 -7.14
C ASP A 191 0.78 13.98 -6.92
N GLN A 192 0.97 15.09 -6.20
CA GLN A 192 2.29 15.66 -5.92
C GLN A 192 3.06 14.76 -4.96
N PHE A 193 2.40 14.27 -3.90
CA PHE A 193 3.01 13.31 -2.97
C PHE A 193 3.41 12.03 -3.70
N ARG A 194 2.49 11.44 -4.47
CA ARG A 194 2.77 10.19 -5.20
C ARG A 194 3.95 10.33 -6.17
N ALA A 195 3.97 11.40 -6.95
CA ALA A 195 5.05 11.63 -7.91
C ALA A 195 6.41 11.77 -7.20
N PHE A 196 6.44 12.49 -6.08
CA PHE A 196 7.63 12.65 -5.26
C PHE A 196 8.10 11.33 -4.64
N TYR A 197 7.19 10.55 -4.04
CA TYR A 197 7.49 9.24 -3.47
C TYR A 197 8.02 8.26 -4.54
N LEU A 198 7.37 8.18 -5.70
CA LEU A 198 7.80 7.34 -6.84
C LEU A 198 9.14 7.77 -7.46
N ALA A 199 9.60 9.00 -7.20
CA ALA A 199 10.94 9.46 -7.58
C ALA A 199 11.99 9.13 -6.52
N GLY A 200 11.63 8.41 -5.44
CA GLY A 200 12.50 8.12 -4.31
C GLY A 200 12.64 9.28 -3.32
N GLY A 201 11.78 10.30 -3.42
CA GLY A 201 11.77 11.44 -2.53
C GLY A 201 11.39 11.07 -1.10
N PHE A 202 11.99 11.77 -0.13
CA PHE A 202 11.68 11.64 1.28
C PHE A 202 11.76 13.02 1.95
N ASP A 203 10.61 13.54 2.36
CA ASP A 203 10.49 14.82 3.05
C ASP A 203 9.27 14.77 3.99
N PRO A 204 9.47 14.36 5.25
CA PRO A 204 8.39 14.31 6.24
C PRO A 204 7.70 15.65 6.50
N ALA A 205 8.41 16.77 6.35
CA ALA A 205 7.85 18.09 6.64
C ALA A 205 6.68 18.42 5.69
N ARG A 206 6.75 17.96 4.43
CA ARG A 206 5.70 18.19 3.42
C ARG A 206 4.35 17.59 3.78
N ILE A 207 4.34 16.49 4.54
CA ILE A 207 3.10 15.79 4.88
C ILE A 207 2.79 15.80 6.37
N MET A 208 3.59 16.49 7.20
CA MET A 208 3.47 16.43 8.66
C MET A 208 2.06 16.83 9.15
N HIS A 209 1.47 17.89 8.57
CA HIS A 209 0.10 18.33 8.89
C HIS A 209 -0.96 17.29 8.53
N PHE A 210 -0.71 16.48 7.50
CA PHE A 210 -1.57 15.38 7.12
C PHE A 210 -1.36 14.15 8.01
N ALA A 211 -0.10 13.75 8.19
CA ALA A 211 0.34 12.50 8.80
C ALA A 211 0.12 12.46 10.32
N ARG A 212 0.52 13.53 11.04
CA ARG A 212 0.47 13.58 12.52
C ARG A 212 -0.93 13.35 13.10
N PRO A 213 -2.00 14.08 12.69
CA PRO A 213 -3.34 13.85 13.24
C PRO A 213 -3.95 12.51 12.83
N ARG A 214 -3.37 11.82 11.84
CA ARG A 214 -3.81 10.50 11.36
C ARG A 214 -2.97 9.35 11.93
N GLY A 215 -1.96 9.65 12.75
CA GLY A 215 -1.08 8.67 13.36
C GLY A 215 -0.22 7.90 12.36
N LEU A 216 0.14 8.52 11.22
CA LEU A 216 1.06 7.90 10.27
C LEU A 216 2.50 7.98 10.80
N SER A 217 3.21 6.87 10.75
CA SER A 217 4.61 6.76 11.15
C SER A 217 5.53 6.74 9.94
N ILE A 218 6.78 7.13 10.14
CA ILE A 218 7.83 7.08 9.13
C ILE A 218 8.48 5.70 9.18
N ASN A 219 8.53 4.97 8.07
CA ASN A 219 8.98 3.57 8.07
C ASN A 219 10.41 3.39 8.55
N ARG A 220 11.35 4.26 8.13
CA ARG A 220 12.75 4.19 8.60
C ARG A 220 12.97 4.56 10.07
N LEU A 221 11.97 5.16 10.72
CA LEU A 221 12.01 5.52 12.14
C LEU A 221 11.14 4.59 12.99
N ALA A 222 10.43 3.66 12.36
CA ALA A 222 9.61 2.70 13.08
C ALA A 222 10.52 1.63 13.71
N GLY A 223 10.52 1.54 15.05
CA GLY A 223 11.34 0.58 15.81
C GLY A 223 12.61 1.15 16.45
N THR A 224 12.75 2.47 16.54
CA THR A 224 13.83 3.12 17.33
C THR A 224 13.38 3.55 18.74
N ASP A 225 12.33 2.93 19.27
CA ASP A 225 11.80 3.18 20.62
C ASP A 225 12.23 2.09 21.61
#